data_AF-M1YUJ6-F1
#
_entry.id   AF-M1YUJ6-F1
#
_cell.length_a   1.000
_cell.length_b   1.000
_cell.length_c   1.000
_cell.angle_alpha   90.00
_cell.angle_beta   90.00
_cell.angle_gamma   90.00
#
_symmetry.space_group_name_H-M   'P 1'
#
loop_
_entity.id
_entity.type
_entity.pdbx_description
1 polymer ?
#
loop_
_entity_poly.entity_id
_entity_poly.type
_entity_poly.pdbx_seq_one_letter_code
_entity_poly.pdbx_strand_id
1 'polypeptide(L)'
;MIDQVQASPSLIWVAATICLHIINVFVGLSLGFQKKTPSLVRTHLLVYIAVLFGLGSYLVINAIHGENTIWDYLVALYFITIIPMSRKWDVVLHAGVTVMGLIFLPMLILLQII
;
A
#
# COMPACT_ATOMS: atom_id res chain seq x y z
N MET A 1 -1.56 -4.56 26.29
CA MET A 1 -1.39 -3.41 25.36
C MET A 1 -0.88 -3.88 24.00
N ILE A 2 0.12 -4.78 23.94
CA ILE A 2 0.45 -5.51 22.70
C ILE A 2 -0.66 -6.52 22.31
N ASP A 3 -1.38 -7.06 23.30
CA ASP A 3 -2.45 -8.06 23.07
C ASP A 3 -3.68 -7.51 22.33
N GLN A 4 -3.96 -6.21 22.46
CA GLN A 4 -5.06 -5.56 21.71
C GLN A 4 -4.72 -5.39 20.22
N VAL A 5 -3.45 -5.13 19.91
CA VAL A 5 -2.95 -5.01 18.52
C VAL A 5 -2.97 -6.37 17.83
N GLN A 6 -2.58 -7.45 18.51
CA GLN A 6 -2.66 -8.80 17.95
C GLN A 6 -4.11 -9.31 17.79
N ALA A 7 -5.06 -8.71 18.51
CA ALA A 7 -6.47 -9.09 18.43
C ALA A 7 -7.24 -8.39 17.29
N SER A 8 -6.70 -7.31 16.68
CA SER A 8 -7.41 -6.60 15.61
C SER A 8 -7.43 -7.45 14.33
N PRO A 9 -8.61 -7.87 13.83
CA PRO A 9 -8.71 -8.69 12.63
C PRO A 9 -8.20 -7.98 11.36
N SER A 10 -8.05 -6.65 11.39
CA SER A 10 -7.64 -5.85 10.24
C SER A 10 -6.11 -5.84 10.03
N LEU A 11 -5.32 -6.16 11.07
CA LEU A 11 -3.86 -6.02 11.06
C LEU A 11 -3.16 -6.92 10.03
N ILE A 12 -3.69 -8.13 9.83
CA ILE A 12 -3.15 -9.07 8.81
C ILE A 12 -3.23 -8.48 7.40
N TRP A 13 -4.26 -7.69 7.12
CA TRP A 13 -4.44 -7.05 5.82
C TRP A 13 -3.43 -5.93 5.60
N VAL A 14 -3.12 -5.13 6.62
CA VAL A 14 -2.07 -4.10 6.53
C VAL A 14 -0.70 -4.74 6.35
N ALA A 15 -0.38 -5.76 7.14
CA ALA A 15 0.90 -6.48 7.04
C ALA A 15 1.08 -7.10 5.65
N ALA A 16 0.05 -7.77 5.12
CA ALA A 16 0.07 -8.30 3.76
C ALA A 16 0.26 -7.18 2.70
N THR A 17 -0.43 -6.05 2.88
CA THR A 17 -0.34 -4.88 1.99
C THR A 17 1.08 -4.29 1.98
N ILE A 18 1.75 -4.20 3.14
CA ILE A 18 3.15 -3.75 3.25
C ILE A 18 4.06 -4.68 2.44
N CYS A 19 3.97 -6.00 2.66
CA CYS A 19 4.80 -6.98 1.96
C CYS A 19 4.60 -6.91 0.43
N LEU A 20 3.34 -6.86 -0.02
CA LEU A 20 3.02 -6.74 -1.44
C LEU A 20 3.52 -5.42 -2.03
N HIS A 21 3.42 -4.32 -1.28
CA HIS A 21 3.86 -3.01 -1.76
C HIS A 21 5.38 -2.93 -1.87
N ILE A 22 6.12 -3.55 -0.95
CA ILE A 22 7.59 -3.71 -1.05
C ILE A 22 7.95 -4.45 -2.34
N ILE A 23 7.31 -5.61 -2.59
CA ILE A 23 7.52 -6.38 -3.83
C ILE A 23 7.22 -5.49 -5.05
N ASN A 24 6.12 -4.75 -5.01
CA ASN A 24 5.71 -3.87 -6.09
C ASN A 24 6.73 -2.77 -6.39
N VAL A 25 7.33 -2.17 -5.35
CA VAL A 25 8.40 -1.16 -5.48
C VAL A 25 9.60 -1.75 -6.20
N PHE A 26 10.09 -2.93 -5.80
CA PHE A 26 11.26 -3.55 -6.45
C PHE A 26 10.98 -3.93 -7.91
N VAL A 27 9.79 -4.44 -8.21
CA VAL A 27 9.37 -4.71 -9.60
C VAL A 27 9.32 -3.40 -10.40
N GLY A 28 8.79 -2.33 -9.81
CA GLY A 28 8.73 -1.00 -10.42
C GLY A 28 10.11 -0.40 -10.72
N LEU A 29 11.04 -0.50 -9.77
CA LEU A 29 12.44 -0.11 -9.96
C LEU A 29 13.10 -0.92 -11.07
N SER A 30 12.86 -2.24 -11.12
CA SER A 30 13.36 -3.10 -12.19
C SER A 30 12.84 -2.66 -13.56
N LEU A 31 11.58 -2.25 -13.67
CA LEU A 31 11.01 -1.67 -14.90
C LEU A 31 11.60 -0.29 -15.25
N GLY A 32 11.99 0.48 -14.23
CA GLY A 32 12.54 1.82 -14.38
C GLY A 32 13.99 1.84 -14.87
N PHE A 33 14.81 0.92 -14.38
CA PHE A 33 16.26 0.88 -14.63
C PHE A 33 16.73 -0.25 -15.55
N GLN A 34 15.89 -1.27 -15.80
CA GLN A 34 16.23 -2.39 -16.69
C GLN A 34 15.29 -2.44 -17.91
N LYS A 35 15.44 -3.48 -18.74
CA LYS A 35 14.60 -3.66 -19.93
C LYS A 35 13.15 -3.98 -19.54
N LYS A 36 12.23 -3.12 -19.98
CA LYS A 36 10.80 -3.32 -19.81
C LYS A 36 10.35 -4.55 -20.62
N THR A 37 9.89 -5.59 -19.94
CA THR A 37 9.25 -6.74 -20.57
C THR A 37 7.74 -6.72 -20.31
N PRO A 38 6.91 -7.18 -21.26
CA PRO A 38 5.45 -7.24 -21.04
C PRO A 38 5.06 -8.05 -19.80
N SER A 39 5.81 -9.12 -19.52
CA SER A 39 5.63 -9.95 -18.32
C SER A 39 5.84 -9.13 -17.04
N LEU A 40 6.95 -8.38 -16.94
CA LEU A 40 7.26 -7.61 -15.74
C LEU A 40 6.28 -6.44 -15.52
N VAL A 41 5.83 -5.80 -16.60
CA VAL A 41 4.77 -4.76 -16.53
C VAL A 41 3.47 -5.35 -16.00
N ARG A 42 3.08 -6.53 -16.48
CA ARG A 42 1.87 -7.22 -16.01
C ARG A 42 2.00 -7.63 -14.54
N THR A 43 3.16 -8.15 -14.13
CA THR A 43 3.42 -8.48 -12.72
C THR A 43 3.31 -7.24 -11.83
N HIS A 44 3.94 -6.12 -12.20
CA HIS A 44 3.84 -4.86 -11.46
C HIS A 44 2.38 -4.42 -11.30
N LEU A 45 1.58 -4.48 -12.38
CA LEU A 45 0.17 -4.13 -12.32
C LEU A 45 -0.63 -5.07 -11.41
N LEU A 46 -0.42 -6.39 -11.52
CA LEU A 46 -1.13 -7.38 -10.71
C LEU A 46 -0.81 -7.27 -9.23
N VAL A 47 0.48 -7.10 -8.88
CA VAL A 47 0.89 -6.91 -7.49
C VAL A 47 0.30 -5.61 -6.94
N TYR A 48 0.30 -4.53 -7.74
CA TYR A 48 -0.32 -3.28 -7.32
C TYR A 48 -1.84 -3.39 -7.11
N ILE A 49 -2.55 -4.16 -7.95
CA ILE A 49 -3.97 -4.46 -7.72
C ILE A 49 -4.15 -5.24 -6.41
N ALA A 50 -3.26 -6.19 -6.11
CA ALA A 50 -3.29 -6.93 -4.85
C ALA A 50 -3.04 -6.02 -3.63
N VAL A 51 -2.17 -5.01 -3.75
CA VAL A 51 -1.98 -3.97 -2.72
C VAL A 51 -3.28 -3.20 -2.48
N LEU A 52 -3.95 -2.75 -3.54
CA LEU A 52 -5.24 -2.05 -3.40
C LEU A 52 -6.32 -2.94 -2.79
N PHE A 53 -6.33 -4.23 -3.14
CA PHE A 53 -7.23 -5.21 -2.54
C PHE A 53 -6.96 -5.37 -1.04
N GLY A 54 -5.70 -5.52 -0.63
CA GLY A 54 -5.33 -5.61 0.78
C GLY A 54 -5.74 -4.37 1.58
N LEU A 55 -5.53 -3.18 1.02
CA LEU A 55 -5.96 -1.92 1.64
C LEU A 55 -7.48 -1.78 1.71
N GLY A 56 -8.20 -2.21 0.67
CA GLY A 56 -9.66 -2.24 0.66
C GLY A 56 -10.22 -3.19 1.72
N SER A 57 -9.66 -4.39 1.83
CA SER A 57 -10.05 -5.36 2.87
C SER A 57 -9.77 -4.84 4.28
N TYR A 58 -8.62 -4.17 4.49
CA TYR A 58 -8.34 -3.49 5.75
C TYR A 58 -9.46 -2.49 6.10
N LEU A 59 -9.78 -1.57 5.18
CA LEU A 59 -10.83 -0.56 5.43
C LEU A 59 -12.20 -1.17 5.72
N VAL A 60 -12.58 -2.24 5.01
CA VAL A 60 -13.87 -2.91 5.22
C VAL A 60 -13.94 -3.56 6.60
N ILE A 61 -12.92 -4.33 6.98
CA ILE A 61 -12.87 -4.98 8.29
C ILE A 61 -12.82 -3.93 9.40
N ASN A 62 -12.01 -2.90 9.24
CA ASN A 62 -11.85 -1.82 10.21
C ASN A 62 -13.14 -0.97 10.32
N ALA A 63 -13.89 -0.80 9.22
CA ALA A 63 -15.21 -0.16 9.24
C ALA A 63 -16.25 -0.95 10.04
N ILE A 64 -16.27 -2.29 9.89
CA ILE A 64 -17.23 -3.16 10.61
C ILE A 64 -17.03 -3.04 12.13
N HIS A 65 -15.80 -2.81 12.58
CA HIS A 65 -15.46 -2.64 14.00
C HIS A 65 -15.54 -1.18 14.46
N GLY A 66 -15.87 -0.22 13.57
CA GLY A 66 -15.96 1.20 13.91
C GLY A 66 -14.60 1.88 14.15
N GLU A 67 -13.51 1.28 13.66
CA GLU A 67 -12.13 1.68 13.95
C GLU A 67 -11.51 2.58 12.87
N ASN A 68 -12.23 2.85 11.77
CA ASN A 68 -11.72 3.72 10.71
C ASN A 68 -11.63 5.17 11.17
N THR A 69 -10.45 5.73 11.00
CA THR A 69 -10.12 7.12 11.17
C THR A 69 -10.06 7.84 9.82
N ILE A 70 -9.99 9.17 9.86
CA ILE A 70 -9.78 9.96 8.64
C ILE A 70 -8.44 9.63 7.94
N TRP A 71 -7.43 9.21 8.71
CA TRP A 71 -6.12 8.86 8.19
C TRP A 71 -6.17 7.60 7.31
N ASP A 72 -6.97 6.61 7.67
CA ASP A 72 -7.16 5.39 6.87
C ASP A 72 -7.67 5.72 5.46
N TYR A 73 -8.66 6.62 5.39
CA TYR A 73 -9.22 7.07 4.11
C TYR A 73 -8.24 7.92 3.30
N LEU A 74 -7.45 8.77 3.96
CA LEU A 74 -6.43 9.59 3.27
C LEU A 74 -5.32 8.72 2.67
N VAL A 75 -4.86 7.71 3.40
CA VAL A 75 -3.87 6.76 2.87
C VAL A 75 -4.46 5.97 1.70
N ALA A 76 -5.71 5.51 1.80
CA ALA A 76 -6.37 4.85 0.68
C ALA A 76 -6.52 5.74 -0.55
N LEU A 77 -6.92 7.00 -0.37
CA LEU A 77 -7.00 7.98 -1.44
C LEU A 77 -5.65 8.22 -2.08
N TYR A 78 -4.57 8.33 -1.29
CA TYR A 78 -3.21 8.47 -1.78
C TYR A 78 -2.82 7.29 -2.68
N PHE A 79 -3.09 6.07 -2.23
CA PHE A 79 -2.83 4.87 -3.00
C PHE A 79 -3.63 4.83 -4.29
N ILE A 80 -4.91 5.19 -4.30
CA ILE A 80 -5.76 5.11 -5.50
C ILE A 80 -5.46 6.23 -6.51
N THR A 81 -5.00 7.39 -6.06
CA THR A 81 -4.89 8.59 -6.92
C THR A 81 -3.46 9.01 -7.19
N ILE A 82 -2.68 9.29 -6.14
CA ILE A 82 -1.35 9.91 -6.26
C ILE A 82 -0.35 8.91 -6.85
N ILE A 83 -0.35 7.65 -6.38
CA ILE A 83 0.57 6.62 -6.90
C ILE A 83 0.33 6.38 -8.41
N PRO A 84 -0.89 6.14 -8.93
CA PRO A 84 -1.10 5.95 -10.36
C PRO A 84 -0.80 7.21 -11.18
N MET A 85 -1.17 8.38 -10.67
CA MET A 85 -0.94 9.65 -11.37
C MET A 85 0.57 9.92 -11.55
N SER A 86 1.37 9.61 -10.52
CA SER A 86 2.83 9.79 -10.57
C SER A 86 3.54 8.89 -11.59
N ARG A 87 2.89 7.86 -12.15
CA ARG A 87 3.47 7.04 -13.25
C ARG A 87 3.79 7.84 -14.50
N LYS A 88 3.17 9.01 -14.68
CA LYS A 88 3.41 9.92 -15.80
C LYS A 88 4.64 10.82 -15.58
N TRP A 89 5.18 10.85 -14.36
CA TRP A 89 6.37 11.63 -14.01
C TRP A 89 7.64 10.83 -14.36
N ASP A 90 8.81 11.37 -14.05
CA ASP A 90 10.05 10.60 -14.18
C ASP A 90 10.08 9.44 -13.16
N VAL A 91 10.91 8.45 -13.48
CA VAL A 91 11.03 7.21 -12.72
C VAL A 91 11.45 7.45 -11.27
N VAL A 92 12.30 8.45 -11.00
CA VAL A 92 12.81 8.72 -9.65
C VAL A 92 11.73 9.35 -8.80
N LEU A 93 10.98 10.34 -9.33
CA LEU A 93 9.85 10.91 -8.61
C LEU A 93 8.75 9.88 -8.35
N HIS A 94 8.40 9.04 -9.33
CA HIS A 94 7.43 7.96 -9.13
C HIS A 94 7.87 6.98 -8.02
N ALA A 95 9.14 6.58 -8.03
CA ALA A 95 9.70 5.73 -6.99
C ALA A 95 9.60 6.40 -5.60
N GLY A 96 9.94 7.69 -5.50
CA GLY A 96 9.81 8.46 -4.26
C GLY A 96 8.38 8.49 -3.73
N VAL A 97 7.40 8.81 -4.58
CA VAL A 97 5.96 8.79 -4.24
C VAL A 97 5.52 7.39 -3.77
N THR A 98 6.01 6.34 -4.42
CA THR A 98 5.65 4.96 -4.06
C THR A 98 6.23 4.55 -2.71
N VAL A 99 7.47 4.97 -2.40
CA VAL A 99 8.12 4.76 -1.10
C VAL A 99 7.42 5.53 0.02
N MET A 100 6.94 6.75 -0.25
CA MET A 100 6.11 7.48 0.74
C MET A 100 4.84 6.70 1.10
N GLY A 101 4.21 6.04 0.11
CA GLY A 101 3.10 5.12 0.37
C GLY A 101 3.47 3.96 1.30
N LEU A 102 4.71 3.45 1.19
CA LEU A 102 5.21 2.41 2.09
C LEU A 102 5.36 2.90 3.54
N ILE A 103 5.71 4.17 3.75
CA ILE A 103 5.82 4.78 5.09
C ILE A 103 4.44 4.97 5.72
N PHE A 104 3.42 5.31 4.91
CA PHE A 104 2.06 5.50 5.38
C PHE A 104 1.40 4.20 5.87
N LEU A 105 1.73 3.04 5.30
CA LEU A 105 1.10 1.77 5.68
C LEU A 105 1.37 1.37 7.16
N PRO A 106 2.62 1.35 7.68
CA PRO A 106 2.87 1.15 9.11
C PRO A 106 2.25 2.22 10.00
N MET A 107 2.08 3.45 9.51
CA MET A 107 1.45 4.53 10.26
C MET A 107 -0.02 4.19 10.60
N LEU A 108 -0.72 3.46 9.72
CA LEU A 108 -2.09 2.99 10.01
C LEU A 108 -2.13 2.12 11.27
N ILE A 109 -1.13 1.26 11.47
CA ILE A 109 -1.02 0.41 12.67
C ILE A 109 -0.70 1.26 13.89
N LEU A 110 0.24 2.22 13.76
CA LEU A 110 0.63 3.07 14.89
C LEU A 110 -0.51 3.97 15.38
N LEU A 111 -1.34 4.47 14.47
CA LEU A 111 -2.49 5.30 14.81
C LEU A 111 -3.60 4.53 15.54
N GLN A 112 -3.70 3.22 15.36
CA GLN A 112 -4.65 2.38 16.11
C GLN A 112 -4.23 2.18 17.57
N ILE A 113 -2.96 2.44 17.91
CA ILE A 113 -2.41 2.23 19.26
C ILE A 113 -2.61 3.48 20.15
N ILE A 114 -2.85 4.64 19.54
CA ILE A 114 -2.96 5.94 20.21
C ILE A 114 -4.43 6.27 20.46
#